data_AF-A0A151MX75-F1
#
_entry.id   AF-A0A151MX75-F1
#
_cell.length_a   1.000
_cell.length_b   1.000
_cell.length_c   1.000
_cell.angle_alpha   90.00
_cell.angle_beta   90.00
_cell.angle_gamma   90.00
#
_symmetry.space_group_name_H-M   'P 1'
#
loop_
_entity.id
_entity.type
_entity.pdbx_description
1 polymer ?
#
loop_
_entity_poly.entity_id
_entity_poly.type
_entity_poly.pdbx_seq_one_letter_code
_entity_poly.pdbx_strand_id
1 'polypeptide(L)'
;MSSGWAFHMTQATFRDLLYQLQPYLECQDTGMCPAHSTNSCLALTLFKLAVPASLCYVGHLFGMGKATTGGPILEVCSTIQDMLADTVLHDYDPQAVVAGFFALGLPQCIGALDGTHILVT
;
A
#
# COMPACT_ATOMS: atom_id res chain seq x y z
N MET A 1 16.11 19.24 -7.30
CA MET A 1 16.31 18.06 -8.17
C MET A 1 15.02 17.24 -8.12
N SER A 2 14.26 17.26 -9.21
CA SER A 2 13.00 16.54 -9.36
C SER A 2 13.26 15.11 -9.86
N SER A 3 13.24 14.13 -8.97
CA SER A 3 13.04 12.73 -9.34
C SER A 3 11.56 12.45 -9.20
N GLY A 4 10.84 12.53 -10.33
CA GLY A 4 9.43 12.14 -10.41
C GLY A 4 9.32 10.62 -10.28
N TRP A 5 9.13 10.16 -9.05
CA TRP A 5 8.65 8.80 -8.81
C TRP A 5 7.27 8.69 -9.45
N ALA A 6 7.07 7.72 -10.33
CA ALA A 6 5.78 7.47 -10.99
C ALA A 6 4.79 6.85 -10.00
N PHE A 7 4.33 7.66 -9.04
CA PHE A 7 3.17 7.32 -8.24
C PHE A 7 1.91 7.74 -8.99
N HIS A 8 0.87 6.91 -8.97
CA HIS A 8 -0.45 7.26 -9.48
C HIS A 8 -1.20 8.22 -8.52
N MET A 9 -0.48 9.10 -7.83
CA MET A 9 -1.03 10.05 -6.88
C MET A 9 -0.30 11.39 -6.93
N THR A 10 -0.98 12.46 -6.51
CA THR A 10 -0.36 13.78 -6.44
C THR A 10 0.62 13.87 -5.27
N GLN A 11 1.57 14.81 -5.33
CA GLN A 11 2.48 15.09 -4.22
C GLN A 11 1.73 15.51 -2.95
N ALA A 12 0.60 16.20 -3.08
CA ALA A 12 -0.24 16.58 -1.94
C ALA A 12 -0.80 15.33 -1.25
N THR A 13 -1.40 14.42 -2.02
CA THR A 13 -1.93 13.14 -1.50
C THR A 13 -0.86 12.32 -0.79
N PHE A 14 0.35 12.25 -1.36
CA PHE A 14 1.47 11.56 -0.72
C PHE A 14 1.83 12.18 0.63
N ARG A 15 1.91 13.51 0.71
CA ARG A 15 2.21 14.23 1.96
C ARG A 15 1.11 14.06 2.99
N ASP A 16 -0.14 14.07 2.58
CA ASP A 16 -1.29 13.88 3.47
C ASP A 16 -1.33 12.45 4.03
N LEU A 17 -0.99 11.44 3.22
CA LEU A 17 -0.77 10.06 3.68
C LEU A 17 0.39 9.98 4.66
N LEU A 18 1.52 10.62 4.34
CA LEU A 18 2.68 10.63 5.23
C LEU A 18 2.33 11.22 6.59
N TYR A 19 1.61 12.35 6.63
CA TYR A 19 1.20 12.99 7.88
C TYR A 19 0.29 12.09 8.74
N GLN A 20 -0.63 11.36 8.12
CA GLN A 20 -1.52 10.44 8.82
C GLN A 20 -0.80 9.21 9.37
N LEU A 21 0.19 8.68 8.64
CA LEU A 21 0.87 7.44 8.98
C LEU A 21 2.12 7.66 9.85
N GLN A 22 2.71 8.86 9.82
CA GLN A 22 3.92 9.20 10.58
C GLN A 22 3.88 8.80 12.06
N PRO A 23 2.84 9.12 12.87
CA PRO A 23 2.84 8.78 14.28
C PRO A 23 2.82 7.26 14.58
N TYR A 24 2.49 6.43 13.58
CA TYR A 24 2.41 4.97 13.72
C TYR A 24 3.63 4.26 13.13
N LEU A 25 4.37 4.94 12.25
CA LEU A 25 5.56 4.42 11.56
C LEU A 25 6.87 4.95 12.14
N GLU A 26 6.82 5.96 13.01
CA GLU A 26 7.98 6.39 13.80
C GLU A 26 8.33 5.31 14.82
N CYS A 27 9.10 4.32 14.37
CA CYS A 27 9.74 3.35 15.23
C CYS A 27 10.78 4.07 16.10
N GLN A 28 10.74 3.81 17.42
CA GLN A 28 11.70 4.39 18.35
C GLN A 28 13.12 3.99 17.94
N ASP A 29 14.04 4.96 17.87
CA ASP A 29 15.45 4.74 17.57
C ASP A 29 16.06 3.74 18.57
N THR A 30 15.97 2.45 18.28
CA THR A 30 16.79 1.45 18.94
C THR A 30 18.19 1.59 18.35
N GLY A 31 19.12 2.14 19.13
CA GLY A 31 20.41 2.70 18.70
C GLY A 31 21.43 1.80 17.97
N MET A 32 20.99 0.73 17.29
CA MET A 32 21.82 -0.17 16.47
C MET A 32 21.66 0.02 14.96
N CYS A 33 20.58 0.64 14.47
CA CYS A 33 20.40 0.99 13.05
C CYS A 33 19.66 2.34 12.96
N PRO A 34 20.10 3.29 12.11
CA PRO A 34 19.29 4.47 11.84
C PRO A 34 17.92 4.00 11.34
N ALA A 35 16.85 4.40 12.02
CA ALA A 35 15.51 4.17 11.52
C ALA A 35 15.44 4.71 10.09
N HIS A 36 15.07 3.86 9.14
CA HIS A 36 14.86 4.31 7.78
C HIS A 36 13.73 5.34 7.81
N SER A 37 13.97 6.57 7.35
CA SER A 37 13.01 7.65 7.54
C SER A 37 11.63 7.23 7.03
N THR A 38 10.58 7.47 7.80
CA THR A 38 9.19 7.09 7.52
C THR A 38 8.77 7.42 6.08
N ASN A 39 9.23 8.56 5.55
CA ASN A 39 9.05 8.98 4.17
C ASN A 39 9.55 7.94 3.14
N SER A 40 10.76 7.43 3.32
CA SER A 40 11.38 6.47 2.40
C SER A 40 10.74 5.08 2.50
N CYS A 41 10.26 4.67 3.67
CA CYS A 41 9.48 3.44 3.85
C CYS A 41 8.11 3.54 3.15
N LEU A 42 7.42 4.68 3.29
CA LEU A 42 6.15 4.92 2.61
C LEU A 42 6.33 4.96 1.09
N ALA A 43 7.33 5.69 0.59
CA ALA A 43 7.63 5.76 -0.83
C ALA A 43 8.00 4.39 -1.43
N LEU A 44 8.82 3.61 -0.73
CA LEU A 44 9.16 2.23 -1.11
C LEU A 44 7.90 1.36 -1.25
N THR A 45 7.02 1.43 -0.26
CA THR A 45 5.79 0.63 -0.20
C THR A 45 4.84 1.01 -1.32
N LEU A 46 4.56 2.31 -1.48
CA LEU A 46 3.68 2.80 -2.55
C LEU A 46 4.24 2.46 -3.94
N PHE A 47 5.56 2.52 -4.12
CA PHE A 47 6.19 2.13 -5.38
C PHE A 47 6.04 0.63 -5.65
N LYS A 48 6.21 -0.19 -4.60
CA LYS A 48 6.01 -1.65 -4.70
C LYS A 48 4.57 -2.02 -5.08
N LEU A 49 3.59 -1.27 -4.56
CA LEU A 49 2.16 -1.48 -4.84
C LEU A 49 1.78 -0.98 -6.23
N ALA A 50 2.42 0.09 -6.72
CA ALA A 50 2.15 0.65 -8.04
C ALA A 50 2.75 -0.17 -9.19
N VAL A 51 3.84 -0.90 -8.95
CA VAL A 51 4.59 -1.61 -10.00
C VAL A 51 4.68 -3.12 -9.70
N PRO A 52 4.41 -4.00 -10.68
CA PRO A 52 4.58 -5.45 -10.52
C PRO A 52 6.05 -5.88 -10.59
N ALA A 53 6.94 -5.18 -9.87
CA ALA A 53 8.37 -5.46 -9.83
C ALA A 53 8.76 -6.35 -8.66
N SER A 54 9.91 -7.04 -8.77
CA SER A 54 10.46 -7.87 -7.70
C SER A 54 10.93 -7.01 -6.50
N LEU A 55 10.91 -7.59 -5.29
CA LEU A 55 11.48 -6.93 -4.10
C LEU A 55 12.97 -6.63 -4.24
N CYS A 56 13.71 -7.40 -5.04
CA CYS A 56 15.12 -7.14 -5.32
C CYS A 56 15.29 -5.83 -6.11
N TYR A 57 14.49 -5.63 -7.15
CA TYR A 57 14.50 -4.42 -7.97
C TYR A 57 14.07 -3.19 -7.16
N VAL A 58 12.95 -3.31 -6.44
CA VAL A 58 12.44 -2.23 -5.60
C VAL A 58 13.44 -1.90 -4.48
N GLY A 59 14.00 -2.90 -3.81
CA GLY A 59 15.06 -2.69 -2.82
C GLY A 59 16.27 -1.96 -3.40
N HIS A 60 16.76 -2.40 -4.56
CA HIS A 60 17.90 -1.75 -5.22
C HIS A 60 17.64 -0.26 -5.49
N LEU A 61 16.46 0.12 -5.98
CA LEU A 61 16.11 1.52 -6.26
C LEU A 61 16.15 2.42 -5.01
N PHE A 62 15.90 1.84 -3.84
CA PHE A 62 15.86 2.54 -2.57
C PHE A 62 17.11 2.28 -1.71
N GLY A 63 18.16 1.66 -2.28
CA GLY A 63 19.41 1.36 -1.56
C GLY A 63 19.26 0.29 -0.47
N MET A 64 18.20 -0.52 -0.51
CA MET A 64 17.93 -1.60 0.43
C MET A 64 18.31 -2.98 -0.12
N GLY A 65 18.89 -3.81 0.75
CA GLY A 65 19.05 -5.23 0.46
C GLY A 65 17.71 -5.97 0.42
N LYS A 66 17.57 -6.96 -0.47
CA LYS A 66 16.35 -7.76 -0.64
C LYS A 66 15.77 -8.31 0.68
N ALA A 67 16.64 -8.74 1.60
CA ALA A 67 16.23 -9.28 2.90
C ALA A 67 15.65 -8.21 3.85
N THR A 68 16.00 -6.94 3.63
CA THR A 68 15.58 -5.79 4.44
C THR A 68 14.36 -5.09 3.86
N THR A 69 14.15 -5.16 2.54
CA THR A 69 13.06 -4.47 1.84
C THR A 69 11.66 -4.92 2.28
N GLY A 70 11.48 -6.19 2.65
CA GLY A 70 10.16 -6.74 2.95
C GLY A 70 9.53 -6.20 4.24
N GLY A 71 10.35 -5.96 5.27
CA GLY A 71 9.87 -5.52 6.60
C GLY A 71 9.10 -4.20 6.54
N PRO A 72 9.71 -3.11 6.04
CA PRO A 72 9.04 -1.81 5.93
C PRO A 72 7.79 -1.84 5.07
N ILE A 73 7.76 -2.67 4.02
CA ILE A 73 6.57 -2.81 3.16
C ILE A 73 5.41 -3.43 3.92
N LEU A 74 5.66 -4.49 4.69
CA LEU A 74 4.62 -5.14 5.50
C LEU A 74 4.13 -4.23 6.61
N GLU A 75 5.04 -3.52 7.29
CA GLU A 75 4.71 -2.57 8.35
C GLU A 75 3.80 -1.46 7.82
N VAL A 76 4.20 -0.76 6.75
CA VAL A 76 3.40 0.31 6.14
C VAL A 76 2.06 -0.20 5.62
N CYS A 77 2.02 -1.37 4.98
CA CYS A 77 0.76 -1.96 4.52
C CYS A 77 -0.19 -2.28 5.68
N SER A 78 0.33 -2.79 6.80
CA SER A 78 -0.47 -3.10 7.99
C SER A 78 -1.02 -1.82 8.62
N THR A 79 -0.18 -0.80 8.80
CA THR A 79 -0.61 0.50 9.31
C THR A 79 -1.67 1.16 8.41
N ILE A 80 -1.52 1.08 7.08
CA ILE A 80 -2.54 1.57 6.14
C ILE A 80 -3.86 0.84 6.34
N GLN A 81 -3.83 -0.49 6.49
CA GLN A 81 -5.04 -1.27 6.74
C GLN A 81 -5.69 -0.85 8.06
N ASP A 82 -4.93 -0.81 9.16
CA ASP A 82 -5.46 -0.48 10.48
C ASP A 82 -6.06 0.93 10.56
N MET A 83 -5.51 1.90 9.82
CA MET A 83 -5.94 3.30 9.91
C MET A 83 -6.96 3.71 8.86
N LEU A 84 -6.88 3.13 7.65
CA LEU A 84 -7.63 3.62 6.49
C LEU A 84 -8.63 2.61 5.93
N ALA A 85 -8.59 1.33 6.35
CA ALA A 85 -9.54 0.33 5.84
C ALA A 85 -10.97 0.76 6.10
N ASP A 86 -11.33 1.14 7.33
CA ASP A 86 -12.71 1.51 7.67
C ASP A 86 -13.18 2.80 6.98
N THR A 87 -12.24 3.67 6.59
CA THR A 87 -12.58 4.93 5.88
C THR A 87 -12.81 4.68 4.39
N VAL A 88 -12.05 3.78 3.78
CA VAL A 88 -12.06 3.52 2.33
C VAL A 88 -13.00 2.37 1.97
N LEU A 89 -13.07 1.35 2.81
CA LEU A 89 -13.93 0.17 2.70
C LEU A 89 -15.13 0.40 3.61
N HIS A 90 -16.02 1.29 3.20
CA HIS A 90 -17.23 1.60 3.96
C HIS A 90 -18.08 0.36 4.23
N ASP A 91 -18.81 0.39 5.35
CA ASP A 91 -19.69 -0.66 5.86
C ASP A 91 -20.92 -0.82 4.93
N TYR A 92 -20.81 -1.68 3.92
CA TYR A 92 -21.96 -2.16 3.16
C TYR A 92 -22.48 -3.43 3.82
N ASP A 93 -23.80 -3.65 3.81
CA ASP A 93 -24.37 -4.91 4.26
C ASP A 93 -23.81 -6.06 3.40
N PRO A 94 -22.93 -6.91 3.96
CA PRO A 94 -22.28 -7.97 3.19
C PRO A 94 -23.31 -8.97 2.66
N GLN A 95 -24.47 -9.12 3.32
CA GLN A 95 -25.54 -9.98 2.83
C GLN A 95 -26.22 -9.42 1.59
N ALA A 96 -26.47 -8.11 1.56
CA ALA A 96 -27.03 -7.45 0.39
C ALA A 96 -26.10 -7.56 -0.83
N VAL A 97 -24.78 -7.43 -0.63
CA VAL A 97 -23.80 -7.58 -1.70
C VAL A 97 -23.72 -9.02 -2.19
N VAL A 98 -23.64 -10.00 -1.29
CA VAL A 98 -23.63 -11.42 -1.66
C VAL A 98 -24.92 -11.80 -2.41
N ALA A 99 -26.09 -11.32 -1.98
CA ALA A 99 -27.35 -11.56 -2.68
C ALA A 99 -27.36 -10.95 -4.09
N GLY A 100 -26.83 -9.75 -4.26
CA GLY A 100 -26.68 -9.10 -5.57
C GLY A 100 -25.78 -9.90 -6.51
N PHE A 101 -24.62 -10.34 -6.04
CA PHE A 101 -23.72 -11.18 -6.83
C PHE A 101 -24.26 -12.59 -7.09
N PHE A 102 -25.01 -13.17 -6.14
CA PHE A 102 -25.71 -14.44 -6.34
C PHE A 102 -26.70 -14.35 -7.51
N ALA A 103 -27.46 -13.25 -7.61
CA ALA A 103 -28.36 -13.00 -8.74
C ALA A 103 -27.63 -12.85 -10.08
N LEU A 104 -26.34 -12.47 -10.04
CA LEU A 104 -25.44 -12.40 -11.21
C LEU A 104 -24.70 -13.73 -11.49
N GLY A 105 -24.98 -14.80 -10.74
CA GLY A 105 -24.32 -16.11 -10.90
C GLY A 105 -22.97 -16.24 -10.18
N LEU A 106 -22.65 -15.33 -9.25
CA LEU A 106 -21.42 -15.30 -8.45
C LEU A 106 -21.75 -15.50 -6.95
N PRO A 107 -22.16 -16.71 -6.52
CA PRO A 107 -22.80 -16.96 -5.23
C PRO A 107 -21.88 -16.80 -3.98
N GLN A 108 -20.61 -16.45 -4.16
CA GLN A 108 -19.61 -16.31 -3.08
C GLN A 108 -18.79 -15.02 -3.22
N CYS A 109 -19.33 -14.01 -3.91
CA CYS A 109 -18.67 -12.74 -4.11
C CYS A 109 -19.19 -11.71 -3.11
N ILE A 110 -18.30 -11.16 -2.28
CA ILE A 110 -18.62 -10.13 -1.28
C ILE A 110 -18.34 -8.71 -1.79
N GLY A 111 -17.89 -8.58 -3.04
CA GLY A 111 -17.49 -7.32 -3.62
C GLY A 111 -16.64 -7.53 -4.88
N ALA A 112 -16.60 -6.53 -5.75
CA ALA A 112 -15.68 -6.48 -6.87
C ALA A 112 -14.67 -5.36 -6.63
N LEU A 113 -13.39 -5.71 -6.68
CA LEU A 113 -12.31 -4.73 -6.75
C LEU A 113 -12.00 -4.53 -8.24
N ASP A 114 -12.34 -3.37 -8.82
CA ASP A 114 -11.87 -3.05 -10.16
C ASP A 114 -10.37 -2.74 -10.07
N GLY A 115 -9.55 -3.56 -10.75
CA GLY A 115 -8.11 -3.55 -10.52
C GLY A 115 -7.36 -4.39 -11.54
N THR A 116 -6.58 -3.70 -12.37
CA THR A 116 -5.69 -4.17 -13.43
C THR A 116 -6.38 -4.40 -14.77
N HIS A 117 -6.09 -3.54 -15.75
CA HIS A 117 -6.23 -3.87 -17.17
C HIS A 117 -5.39 -5.13 -17.45
N ILE A 118 -6.01 -6.30 -17.39
CA ILE A 118 -5.44 -7.50 -17.99
C ILE A 118 -5.63 -7.30 -19.49
N LEU A 119 -4.54 -7.07 -20.22
CA LEU A 119 -4.60 -7.04 -21.67
C LEU A 119 -5.01 -8.45 -22.13
N VAL A 120 -6.24 -8.60 -22.60
CA VAL A 120 -6.70 -9.84 -23.23
C VAL A 120 -6.26 -9.77 -24.69
N THR A 121 -5.20 -10.51 -25.03
CA THR A 121 -4.79 -10.80 -26.42
C THR A 121 -5.53 -12.01 -26.95
#